data_AF-A0A7Y1TAJ2-F1
#
_entry.id   AF-A0A7Y1TAJ2-F1
#
_cell.length_a   1.000
_cell.length_b   1.000
_cell.length_c   1.000
_cell.angle_alpha   90.00
_cell.angle_beta   90.00
_cell.angle_gamma   90.00
#
_symmetry.space_group_name_H-M   'P 1'
#
loop_
_entity.id
_entity.type
_entity.pdbx_description
1 polymer ?
#
loop_
_entity_poly.entity_id
_entity_poly.type
_entity_poly.pdbx_seq_one_letter_code
_entity_poly.pdbx_strand_id
1 'polypeptide(L)'
;MKQSKKLKRQQVVLDSAETYADWLVAAREYDDMSGATLWRRRDHTHLYDYAQIRVRLEKLRSLRTRNDDQGLLFALNEGVHGNMGGMGNSELYTQSLLGTKHLIEDYCEEIADAIRH
;
A
#
# COMPACT_ATOMS: atom_id res chain seq x y z
N MET A 1 1.77 24.63 -15.29
CA MET A 1 2.81 25.51 -14.70
C MET A 1 2.62 25.82 -13.20
N LYS A 2 1.42 26.18 -12.69
CA LYS A 2 1.23 26.51 -11.25
C LYS A 2 1.47 25.35 -10.28
N GLN A 3 1.02 24.13 -10.62
CA GLN A 3 1.15 22.94 -9.77
C GLN A 3 2.62 22.53 -9.56
N SER A 4 3.44 22.55 -10.61
CA SER A 4 4.88 22.28 -10.52
C SER A 4 5.61 23.25 -9.57
N LYS A 5 5.23 24.54 -9.55
CA LYS A 5 5.81 25.51 -8.61
C LYS A 5 5.43 25.22 -7.16
N LYS A 6 4.21 24.76 -6.90
CA LYS A 6 3.78 24.36 -5.55
C LYS A 6 4.52 23.11 -5.07
N LEU A 7 4.65 22.09 -5.93
CA LEU A 7 5.41 20.87 -5.60
C LEU A 7 6.88 21.17 -5.29
N LYS A 8 7.53 22.04 -6.07
CA LYS A 8 8.91 22.47 -5.77
C LYS A 8 9.05 23.15 -4.41
N ARG A 9 8.06 23.96 -4.00
CA ARG A 9 8.07 24.58 -2.67
C ARG A 9 7.90 23.54 -1.57
N GLN A 10 6.99 22.59 -1.78
CA GLN A 10 6.77 21.52 -0.83
C GLN A 10 8.00 20.61 -0.68
N GLN A 11 8.73 20.37 -1.78
CA GLN A 11 10.00 19.66 -1.72
C GLN A 11 11.02 20.36 -0.81
N VAL A 12 11.11 21.70 -0.86
CA VAL A 12 11.99 22.44 0.06
C VAL A 12 11.56 22.25 1.52
N VAL A 13 10.25 22.22 1.81
CA VAL A 13 9.74 21.97 3.17
C VAL A 13 10.11 20.57 3.65
N LEU A 14 9.95 19.56 2.78
CA LEU A 14 10.39 18.18 3.02
C LEU A 14 11.89 18.11 3.35
N ASP A 15 12.71 18.78 2.55
CA ASP A 15 14.17 18.76 2.69
C ASP A 15 14.64 19.51 3.96
N SER A 16 13.83 20.45 4.46
CA SER A 16 14.11 21.22 5.68
C SER A 16 13.52 20.63 6.96
N ALA A 17 12.81 19.51 6.90
CA ALA A 17 12.18 18.91 8.07
C ALA A 17 13.23 18.36 9.05
N GLU A 18 13.18 18.78 10.32
CA GLU A 18 14.14 18.35 11.34
C GLU A 18 13.66 17.12 12.13
N THR A 19 12.35 16.85 12.11
CA THR A 19 11.76 15.70 12.78
C THR A 19 10.97 14.84 11.81
N TYR A 20 10.81 13.55 12.15
CA TYR A 20 9.95 12.65 11.40
C TYR A 20 8.50 13.16 11.34
N ALA A 21 8.00 13.78 12.42
CA ALA A 21 6.64 14.31 12.45
C ALA A 21 6.47 15.45 11.44
N ASP A 22 7.42 16.37 11.37
CA ASP A 22 7.41 17.47 10.40
C ASP A 22 7.52 16.94 8.97
N TRP A 23 8.42 15.97 8.75
CA TRP A 23 8.59 15.32 7.45
C TRP A 23 7.29 14.61 7.01
N LEU A 24 6.61 13.90 7.93
CA LEU A 24 5.39 13.17 7.65
C LEU A 24 4.25 14.10 7.22
N VAL A 25 4.11 15.26 7.87
CA VAL A 25 3.14 16.29 7.48
C VAL A 25 3.46 16.81 6.09
N ALA A 26 4.73 17.18 5.84
CA ALA A 26 5.16 17.70 4.56
C ALA A 26 5.00 16.68 3.41
N ALA A 27 5.30 15.40 3.66
CA ALA A 27 5.17 14.29 2.73
C ALA A 27 3.71 14.03 2.35
N ARG A 28 2.80 14.10 3.33
CA ARG A 28 1.37 13.94 3.09
C ARG A 28 0.83 15.03 2.16
N GLU A 29 1.18 16.28 2.42
CA GLU A 29 0.79 17.40 1.56
C GLU A 29 1.39 17.26 0.16
N TYR A 30 2.65 16.80 0.05
CA TYR A 30 3.29 16.56 -1.24
C TYR A 30 2.55 15.48 -2.04
N ASP A 31 2.23 14.35 -1.42
CA ASP A 31 1.52 13.22 -2.05
C ASP A 31 0.09 13.62 -2.48
N ASP A 32 -0.61 14.43 -1.69
CA ASP A 32 -1.93 14.97 -2.06
C ASP A 32 -1.84 15.90 -3.27
N MET A 33 -0.82 16.76 -3.31
CA MET A 33 -0.62 17.72 -4.40
C MET A 33 -0.11 17.07 -5.70
N SER A 34 0.68 16.00 -5.59
CA SER A 34 1.22 15.24 -6.73
C SER A 34 0.20 14.28 -7.32
N GLY A 35 -0.84 13.93 -6.55
CA GLY A 35 -1.84 12.93 -6.90
C GLY A 35 -1.45 11.51 -6.47
N ALA A 36 -0.31 11.34 -5.81
CA ALA A 36 0.16 10.06 -5.28
C ALA A 36 -0.85 9.46 -4.28
N THR A 37 -1.49 10.27 -3.44
CA THR A 37 -2.54 9.77 -2.52
C THR A 37 -3.71 9.16 -3.27
N LEU A 38 -4.16 9.78 -4.38
CA LEU A 38 -5.21 9.21 -5.22
C LEU A 38 -4.72 7.93 -5.93
N TRP A 39 -3.46 7.93 -6.38
CA TRP A 39 -2.84 6.76 -6.98
C TRP A 39 -2.79 5.58 -5.99
N ARG A 40 -2.49 5.80 -4.71
CA ARG A 40 -2.48 4.75 -3.67
C ARG A 40 -3.86 4.14 -3.44
N ARG A 41 -4.90 4.99 -3.45
CA ARG A 41 -6.32 4.58 -3.33
C ARG A 41 -6.83 3.79 -4.53
N ARG A 42 -6.27 4.02 -5.73
CA ARG A 42 -6.70 3.31 -6.94
C ARG A 42 -5.89 2.04 -7.11
N ASP A 43 -6.55 0.91 -6.96
CA ASP A 43 -5.97 -0.42 -7.22
C ASP A 43 -5.34 -0.54 -8.60
N HIS A 44 -6.10 -0.14 -9.63
CA HIS A 44 -5.76 -0.35 -11.03
C HIS A 44 -4.43 0.30 -11.40
N THR A 45 -3.52 -0.54 -11.89
CA THR A 45 -2.29 -0.20 -12.60
C THR A 45 -1.79 -1.47 -13.28
N HIS A 46 -0.86 -1.35 -14.22
CA HIS A 46 -0.22 -2.49 -14.88
C HIS A 46 0.94 -3.08 -14.06
N LEU A 47 1.30 -2.46 -12.94
CA LEU A 47 2.46 -2.82 -12.13
C LEU A 47 2.29 -4.09 -11.29
N TYR A 48 1.04 -4.53 -11.06
CA TYR A 48 0.69 -5.75 -10.35
C TYR A 48 -0.74 -6.22 -10.73
N ASP A 49 -1.03 -7.49 -10.50
CA ASP A 49 -2.37 -8.08 -10.64
C ASP A 49 -3.24 -7.75 -9.43
N TYR A 50 -3.78 -6.54 -9.45
CA TYR A 50 -4.67 -6.04 -8.39
C TYR A 50 -5.93 -6.91 -8.21
N ALA A 51 -6.43 -7.54 -9.27
CA ALA A 51 -7.62 -8.39 -9.18
C ALA A 51 -7.31 -9.66 -8.38
N GLN A 52 -6.17 -10.29 -8.65
CA GLN A 52 -5.71 -11.45 -7.87
C GLN A 52 -5.49 -11.09 -6.39
N ILE A 53 -4.83 -9.97 -6.09
CA ILE A 53 -4.62 -9.56 -4.69
C ILE A 53 -5.95 -9.34 -3.96
N ARG A 54 -6.92 -8.67 -4.61
CA ARG A 54 -8.24 -8.42 -4.04
C ARG A 54 -9.00 -9.70 -3.70
N VAL A 55 -9.02 -10.67 -4.61
CA VAL A 55 -9.65 -11.99 -4.37
C VAL A 55 -9.00 -12.69 -3.18
N ARG A 56 -7.67 -12.64 -3.07
CA ARG A 56 -6.95 -13.27 -1.95
C ARG A 56 -7.22 -12.58 -0.62
N LEU A 57 -7.23 -11.25 -0.59
CA LEU A 57 -7.58 -10.46 0.59
C LEU A 57 -8.98 -10.80 1.09
N GLU A 58 -9.96 -10.84 0.19
CA GLU A 58 -11.35 -11.19 0.54
C GLU A 58 -11.47 -12.64 1.05
N LYS A 59 -10.71 -13.58 0.45
CA LYS A 59 -10.65 -14.97 0.93
C LYS A 59 -10.11 -15.05 2.36
N LEU A 60 -8.99 -14.39 2.67
CA LEU A 60 -8.40 -14.38 4.01
C LEU A 60 -9.37 -13.77 5.05
N ARG A 61 -9.93 -12.60 4.75
CA ARG A 61 -10.93 -11.93 5.60
C ARG A 61 -12.14 -12.82 5.88
N SER A 62 -12.65 -13.49 4.85
CA SER A 62 -13.81 -14.40 4.96
C SER A 62 -13.51 -15.64 5.80
N LEU A 63 -12.32 -16.22 5.69
CA LEU A 63 -11.93 -17.38 6.49
C LEU A 63 -11.73 -16.99 7.96
N ARG A 64 -11.03 -15.88 8.22
CA ARG A 64 -10.79 -15.37 9.57
C ARG A 64 -12.08 -14.99 10.31
N THR A 65 -12.98 -14.25 9.65
CA THR A 65 -14.26 -13.86 10.27
C THR A 65 -15.18 -15.04 10.58
N ARG A 66 -14.98 -16.19 9.91
CA ARG A 66 -15.71 -17.44 10.18
C ARG A 66 -15.01 -18.38 11.17
N ASN A 67 -13.83 -18.00 11.68
CA ASN A 67 -12.94 -18.87 12.47
C ASN A 67 -12.67 -20.21 11.77
N ASP A 68 -12.47 -20.17 10.44
CA ASP A 68 -12.12 -21.35 9.64
C ASP A 68 -10.59 -21.51 9.60
N ASP A 69 -10.03 -21.98 10.72
CA ASP A 69 -8.57 -22.07 10.92
C ASP A 69 -7.89 -23.00 9.91
N GLN A 70 -8.56 -24.10 9.54
CA GLN A 70 -8.06 -25.04 8.55
C GLN A 70 -8.00 -24.39 7.17
N GLY A 71 -9.05 -23.65 6.80
CA GLY A 71 -9.06 -22.90 5.55
C GLY A 71 -8.05 -21.75 5.54
N LEU A 72 -7.86 -21.06 6.67
CA LEU A 72 -6.81 -20.05 6.85
C LEU A 72 -5.41 -20.64 6.64
N LEU A 73 -5.10 -21.74 7.31
CA LEU A 73 -3.82 -22.45 7.17
C LEU A 73 -3.56 -22.80 5.70
N PHE A 74 -4.57 -23.32 5.00
CA PHE A 74 -4.46 -23.64 3.58
C PHE A 74 -4.22 -22.38 2.73
N ALA A 75 -5.01 -21.31 2.93
CA ALA A 75 -4.88 -20.06 2.18
C ALA A 75 -3.53 -19.35 2.41
N LEU A 76 -2.99 -19.42 3.63
CA LEU A 76 -1.68 -18.90 3.99
C LEU A 76 -0.55 -19.70 3.33
N ASN A 77 -0.62 -21.04 3.35
CA ASN A 77 0.38 -21.90 2.71
C ASN A 77 0.49 -21.65 1.19
N GLU A 78 -0.62 -21.33 0.52
CA GLU A 78 -0.61 -20.93 -0.89
C GLU A 78 -0.17 -19.48 -1.12
N GLY A 79 -0.14 -18.65 -0.08
CA GLY A 79 -0.31 -17.20 -0.19
C GLY A 79 0.79 -16.32 0.37
N VAL A 80 1.60 -16.85 1.26
CA VAL A 80 2.70 -16.12 1.89
C VAL A 80 3.92 -16.19 0.98
N HIS A 81 3.85 -15.49 -0.15
CA HIS A 81 4.96 -15.29 -1.07
C HIS A 81 5.16 -13.79 -1.28
N GLY A 82 6.40 -13.30 -1.13
CA GLY A 82 6.71 -11.88 -1.11
C GLY A 82 6.40 -11.11 -2.40
N ASN A 83 6.08 -11.79 -3.50
CA ASN A 83 5.74 -11.17 -4.78
C ASN A 83 4.47 -11.74 -5.42
N MET A 84 3.49 -12.13 -4.60
CA MET A 84 2.17 -12.55 -5.09
C MET A 84 1.59 -11.48 -6.02
N GLY A 85 1.05 -11.88 -7.18
CA GLY A 85 0.48 -10.96 -8.17
C GLY A 85 1.42 -9.85 -8.66
N GLY A 86 2.74 -9.94 -8.45
CA GLY A 86 3.66 -8.84 -8.77
C GLY A 86 3.64 -7.67 -7.78
N MET A 87 3.04 -7.84 -6.60
CA MET A 87 2.92 -6.78 -5.58
C MET A 87 4.27 -6.27 -5.03
N GLY A 88 5.36 -7.00 -5.29
CA GLY A 88 6.73 -6.62 -4.95
C GLY A 88 7.45 -5.81 -6.03
N ASN A 89 6.76 -5.41 -7.11
CA ASN A 89 7.35 -4.56 -8.15
C ASN A 89 7.85 -3.23 -7.55
N SER A 90 9.14 -2.94 -7.69
CA SER A 90 9.79 -1.77 -7.10
C SER A 90 9.18 -0.43 -7.54
N GLU A 91 8.64 -0.35 -8.76
CA GLU A 91 7.99 0.86 -9.26
C GLU A 91 6.75 1.27 -8.45
N LEU A 92 6.08 0.32 -7.78
CA LEU A 92 4.96 0.62 -6.88
C LEU A 92 5.40 1.45 -5.67
N TYR A 93 6.62 1.23 -5.19
CA TYR A 93 7.14 1.81 -3.95
C TYR A 93 7.85 3.15 -4.15
N THR A 94 7.85 3.67 -5.39
CA THR A 94 8.43 4.99 -5.72
C THR A 94 7.40 6.05 -6.08
N GLN A 95 6.11 5.68 -6.16
CA GLN A 95 5.04 6.59 -6.60
C GLN A 95 4.53 7.53 -5.51
N SER A 96 4.75 7.18 -4.24
CA SER A 96 4.30 7.94 -3.07
C SER A 96 5.43 8.04 -2.07
N LEU A 97 5.50 9.16 -1.35
CA LEU A 97 6.41 9.28 -0.21
C LEU A 97 5.92 8.45 0.98
N LEU A 98 4.59 8.28 1.09
CA LEU A 98 3.95 7.51 2.14
C LEU A 98 3.48 6.18 1.57
N GLY A 99 4.19 5.08 1.82
CA GLY A 99 3.73 3.73 1.49
C GLY A 99 3.50 3.46 -0.01
N THR A 100 2.57 2.55 -0.32
CA THR A 100 2.26 2.08 -1.67
C THR A 100 0.74 1.96 -1.89
N LYS A 101 0.29 1.12 -2.83
CA LYS A 101 -1.12 0.77 -3.02
C LYS A 101 -1.74 0.29 -1.71
N HIS A 102 -2.86 0.88 -1.31
CA HIS A 102 -3.59 0.44 -0.11
C HIS A 102 -4.02 -1.02 -0.20
N LEU A 103 -4.37 -1.51 -1.40
CA LEU A 103 -4.70 -2.92 -1.57
C LEU A 103 -3.56 -3.87 -1.15
N ILE A 104 -2.30 -3.49 -1.40
CA ILE A 104 -1.13 -4.28 -1.01
C ILE A 104 -0.92 -4.17 0.51
N GLU A 105 -1.05 -2.98 1.06
CA GLU A 105 -0.95 -2.74 2.51
C GLU A 105 -1.99 -3.55 3.29
N ASP A 106 -3.26 -3.46 2.89
CA ASP A 106 -4.38 -4.23 3.44
C ASP A 106 -4.15 -5.75 3.34
N TYR A 107 -3.59 -6.23 2.23
CA TYR A 107 -3.29 -7.65 2.05
C TYR A 107 -2.19 -8.14 2.98
N CYS A 108 -1.12 -7.35 3.13
CA CYS A 108 -0.04 -7.65 4.07
C CYS A 108 -0.53 -7.62 5.53
N GLU A 109 -1.39 -6.64 5.88
CA GLU A 109 -1.98 -6.55 7.22
C GLU A 109 -2.90 -7.74 7.51
N GLU A 110 -3.77 -8.12 6.56
CA GLU A 110 -4.64 -9.29 6.73
C GLU A 110 -3.85 -10.60 6.86
N ILE A 111 -2.74 -10.77 6.14
CA ILE A 111 -1.84 -11.90 6.36
C ILE A 111 -1.30 -11.89 7.79
N ALA A 112 -0.82 -10.74 8.27
CA ALA A 112 -0.27 -10.63 9.62
C ALA A 112 -1.33 -10.92 10.69
N ASP A 113 -2.56 -10.46 10.49
CA ASP A 113 -3.68 -10.72 11.39
C ASP A 113 -4.13 -12.17 11.34
N ALA A 114 -4.16 -12.80 10.16
CA ALA A 114 -4.45 -14.22 10.00
C ALA A 114 -3.43 -15.12 10.70
N ILE A 115 -2.16 -14.72 10.80
CA ILE A 115 -1.11 -15.47 11.51
C ILE A 115 -1.27 -15.35 13.03
N ARG A 116 -1.78 -14.22 13.53
CA ARG A 116 -2.01 -13.98 14.96
C ARG A 116 -3.37 -14.45 15.47
N HIS A 117 -4.23 -14.91 14.56
CA HIS A 117 -5.62 -15.30 14.82
C HIS A 117 -5.73 -16.37 15.90
#